data_AF-A0A831SQK2-F1
#
_entry.id   AF-A0A831SQK2-F1
#
_cell.length_a   1.000
_cell.length_b   1.000
_cell.length_c   1.000
_cell.angle_alpha   90.00
_cell.angle_beta   90.00
_cell.angle_gamma   90.00
#
_symmetry.space_group_name_H-M   'P 1'
#
loop_
_entity.id
_entity.type
_entity.pdbx_description
1 polymer ?
#
loop_
_entity_poly.entity_id
_entity_poly.type
_entity_poly.pdbx_seq_one_letter_code
_entity_poly.pdbx_strand_id
1 'polypeptide(L)'
;MKNNYRNRKDIAIAREIIACPGDTLAEHLECTGMTQAELADRMGRPKKTINEIIRGKAQIMPETALQLERVIGIPASFWINKEQNYRLRLAEINEAEKRLDEADRIRMFPIKEMIKKGWITCEKGLDEKNALLSFFRVASLDAYERVCLKQLYASAYRMSEKSSKDPYAMSAWLRQGERQSESLQAAAY
;
A
#
# COMPACT_ATOMS: atom_id res chain seq x y z
N MET A 1 13.92 -10.54 -10.92
CA MET A 1 13.71 -10.42 -9.45
C MET A 1 12.91 -11.63 -8.98
N LYS A 2 13.42 -12.42 -8.03
CA LYS A 2 12.64 -13.53 -7.43
C LYS A 2 11.46 -12.90 -6.69
N ASN A 3 10.24 -13.20 -7.13
CA ASN A 3 9.02 -12.64 -6.53
C ASN A 3 8.81 -13.28 -5.14
N ASN A 4 9.42 -12.69 -4.12
CA ASN A 4 9.55 -13.25 -2.76
C ASN A 4 8.28 -13.11 -1.90
N TYR A 5 7.21 -12.52 -2.43
CA TYR A 5 5.97 -12.26 -1.71
C TYR A 5 4.76 -12.70 -2.55
N ARG A 6 4.41 -13.99 -2.47
CA ARG A 6 3.35 -14.57 -3.30
C ARG A 6 1.98 -14.46 -2.64
N ASN A 7 1.93 -14.37 -1.32
CA ASN A 7 0.70 -14.35 -0.54
C ASN A 7 0.86 -13.52 0.75
N ARG A 8 -0.26 -13.29 1.46
CA ARG A 8 -0.28 -12.50 2.71
C ARG A 8 0.56 -13.10 3.85
N LYS A 9 0.74 -14.43 3.89
CA LYS A 9 1.60 -15.08 4.89
C LYS A 9 3.07 -14.77 4.62
N ASP A 10 3.50 -14.78 3.36
CA ASP A 10 4.88 -14.42 3.00
C ASP A 10 5.22 -12.99 3.42
N ILE A 11 4.26 -12.06 3.27
CA ILE A 11 4.39 -10.67 3.71
C ILE A 11 4.46 -10.56 5.24
N ALA A 12 3.58 -11.26 5.96
CA ALA A 12 3.58 -11.26 7.42
C ALA A 12 4.94 -11.76 7.97
N ILE A 13 5.41 -12.90 7.47
CA ILE A 13 6.73 -13.45 7.82
C ILE A 13 7.83 -12.43 7.49
N ALA A 14 7.78 -11.82 6.30
CA ALA A 14 8.78 -10.84 5.90
C ALA A 14 8.82 -9.58 6.79
N ARG A 15 7.66 -9.14 7.31
CA ARG A 15 7.57 -8.02 8.26
C ARG A 15 8.12 -8.39 9.64
N GLU A 16 8.00 -9.65 10.04
CA GLU A 16 8.54 -10.13 11.33
C GLU A 16 10.07 -10.27 11.29
N ILE A 17 10.62 -10.76 10.18
CA ILE A 17 12.06 -11.04 10.06
C ILE A 17 12.89 -9.86 9.52
N ILE A 18 12.26 -8.73 9.20
CA ILE A 18 12.97 -7.59 8.64
C ILE A 18 13.90 -6.99 9.70
N ALA A 19 15.21 -6.97 9.41
CA ALA A 19 16.20 -6.53 10.37
C ALA A 19 16.23 -4.98 10.51
N CYS A 20 15.44 -4.43 11.42
CA CYS A 20 15.41 -2.99 11.68
C CYS A 20 16.75 -2.51 12.30
N PRO A 21 17.27 -1.33 11.91
CA PRO A 21 18.43 -0.73 12.59
C PRO A 21 18.15 -0.46 14.08
N GLY A 22 16.90 -0.11 14.40
CA GLY A 22 16.44 0.13 15.75
C GLY A 22 16.56 -1.07 16.68
N ASP A 23 16.30 -2.28 16.19
CA ASP A 23 16.45 -3.52 16.98
C ASP A 23 17.92 -3.75 17.34
N THR A 24 18.82 -3.58 16.37
CA THR A 24 20.27 -3.69 16.59
C THR A 24 20.78 -2.63 17.55
N LEU A 25 20.22 -1.42 17.52
CA LEU A 25 20.54 -0.39 18.50
C LEU A 25 20.02 -0.77 19.89
N ALA A 26 18.81 -1.32 20.00
CA ALA A 26 18.25 -1.77 21.27
C ALA A 26 19.08 -2.91 21.89
N GLU A 27 19.44 -3.92 21.09
CA GLU A 27 20.32 -5.01 21.51
C GLU A 27 21.67 -4.48 22.01
N HIS A 28 22.27 -3.52 21.31
CA HIS A 28 23.54 -2.92 21.74
C HIS A 28 23.41 -2.16 23.08
N LEU A 29 22.31 -1.42 23.27
CA LEU A 29 22.01 -0.72 24.52
C LEU A 29 21.83 -1.71 25.67
N GLU A 30 21.13 -2.82 25.44
CA GLU A 30 20.97 -3.90 26.42
C GLU A 30 22.31 -4.54 26.79
N CYS A 31 23.15 -4.88 25.80
CA CYS A 31 24.48 -5.46 26.05
C CYS A 31 25.42 -4.53 26.82
N THR A 32 25.30 -3.22 26.63
CA THR A 32 26.14 -2.22 27.29
C THR A 32 25.56 -1.70 28.60
N GLY A 33 24.33 -2.09 28.95
CA GLY A 33 23.59 -1.56 30.10
C GLY A 33 23.19 -0.10 29.98
N MET A 34 23.27 0.49 28.77
CA MET A 34 22.94 1.89 28.52
C MET A 34 21.43 2.04 28.27
N THR A 35 20.79 2.97 28.96
CA THR A 35 19.35 3.21 28.74
C THR A 35 19.09 4.10 27.52
N GLN A 36 17.89 4.02 26.93
CA GLN A 36 17.49 4.94 25.84
C GLN A 36 17.51 6.41 26.28
N ALA A 37 17.25 6.69 27.56
CA ALA A 37 17.30 8.04 28.11
C ALA A 37 18.74 8.53 28.14
N GLU A 38 19.66 7.70 28.64
CA GLU A 38 21.08 8.01 28.66
C GLU A 38 21.65 8.21 27.25
N LEU A 39 21.28 7.37 26.28
CA LEU A 39 21.65 7.58 24.88
C LEU A 39 21.14 8.93 24.36
N ALA A 40 19.89 9.28 24.67
CA ALA A 40 19.29 10.55 24.27
C ALA A 40 20.09 11.74 24.84
N ASP A 41 20.45 11.68 26.11
CA ASP A 41 21.25 12.71 26.78
C ASP A 41 22.65 12.83 26.17
N ARG A 42 23.34 11.70 25.93
CA ARG A 42 24.67 11.65 25.29
C ARG A 42 24.66 12.18 23.86
N MET A 43 23.58 11.97 23.11
CA MET A 43 23.42 12.46 21.74
C MET A 43 22.88 13.90 21.66
N GLY A 44 22.42 14.48 22.78
CA GLY A 44 21.73 15.76 22.78
C GLY A 44 20.41 15.73 21.98
N ARG A 45 19.68 14.62 22.02
CA ARG A 45 18.42 14.43 21.27
C ARG A 45 17.25 14.19 22.20
N PRO A 46 16.01 14.52 21.79
CA PRO A 46 14.83 14.15 22.56
C PRO A 46 14.72 12.62 22.70
N LYS A 47 14.40 12.14 23.91
CA LYS A 47 14.12 10.70 24.16
C LYS A 47 13.06 10.13 23.21
N LYS A 48 12.10 10.96 22.80
CA LYS A 48 11.09 10.60 21.79
C LYS A 48 11.73 10.18 20.47
N THR A 49 12.74 10.91 19.99
CA THR A 49 13.45 10.61 18.75
C THR A 49 14.20 9.29 18.85
N ILE A 50 14.88 9.02 19.96
CA ILE A 50 15.56 7.73 20.18
C ILE A 50 14.57 6.57 20.17
N ASN A 51 13.43 6.72 20.86
CA ASN A 51 12.36 5.72 20.85
C ASN A 51 11.78 5.49 19.44
N GLU A 52 11.62 6.55 18.64
CA GLU A 52 11.15 6.41 17.25
C GLU A 52 12.18 5.72 16.35
N ILE A 53 13.48 5.93 16.56
CA ILE A 53 14.57 5.22 15.86
C ILE A 53 14.52 3.73 16.23
N ILE A 54 14.43 3.42 17.53
CA ILE A 54 14.36 2.03 18.02
C ILE A 54 13.15 1.30 17.45
N ARG A 55 12.00 1.98 17.32
CA ARG A 55 10.80 1.42 16.70
C ARG A 55 10.81 1.41 15.17
N GLY A 56 11.91 1.81 14.52
CA GLY A 56 12.02 1.91 13.05
C GLY A 56 11.16 2.99 12.40
N LYS A 57 10.52 3.85 13.20
CA LYS A 57 9.64 4.94 12.73
C LYS A 57 10.44 6.13 12.21
N ALA A 58 11.47 6.54 12.96
CA ALA A 58 12.41 7.55 12.53
C ALA A 58 13.58 6.92 11.79
N GLN A 59 14.06 7.58 10.75
CA GLN A 59 15.22 7.14 9.97
C GLN A 59 16.53 7.55 10.65
N ILE A 60 17.55 6.70 10.55
CA ILE A 60 18.91 7.08 10.91
C ILE A 60 19.52 7.90 9.78
N MET A 61 19.54 9.22 9.94
CA MET A 61 20.20 10.17 9.04
C MET A 61 21.73 10.18 9.23
N PRO A 62 22.53 10.64 8.24
CA PRO A 62 23.99 10.73 8.35
C PRO A 62 24.47 11.42 9.63
N GLU A 63 23.84 12.51 10.03
CA GLU A 63 24.17 13.24 11.25
C GLU A 63 23.89 12.42 12.50
N THR A 64 22.79 11.67 12.51
CA THR A 64 22.44 10.73 13.59
C THR A 64 23.44 9.57 13.65
N ALA A 65 23.86 9.04 12.51
CA ALA A 65 24.84 7.96 12.43
C ALA A 65 26.21 8.39 12.97
N LEU A 66 26.66 9.62 12.65
CA LEU A 66 27.90 10.18 13.20
C LEU A 66 27.83 10.38 14.72
N GLN A 67 26.67 10.77 15.25
CA GLN A 67 26.47 10.86 16.70
C GLN A 67 26.45 9.49 17.37
N LEU A 68 25.78 8.51 16.75
CA LEU A 68 25.78 7.14 17.22
C LEU A 68 27.22 6.61 17.29
N GLU A 69 28.01 6.78 16.22
CA GLU A 69 29.42 6.38 16.19
C GLU A 69 30.22 6.98 17.35
N ARG A 70 30.05 8.26 17.65
CA ARG A 70 30.74 8.92 18.78
C ARG A 70 30.33 8.36 20.15
N VAL A 71 29.08 7.92 20.31
CA VAL A 71 28.56 7.47 21.61
C VAL A 71 28.78 5.97 21.83
N ILE A 72 28.62 5.15 20.79
CA ILE A 72 28.64 3.68 20.89
C ILE A 72 29.83 3.03 20.19
N GLY A 73 30.64 3.80 19.46
CA GLY A 73 31.86 3.31 18.79
C GLY A 73 31.64 2.48 17.53
N ILE A 74 30.40 2.34 17.05
CA ILE A 74 30.08 1.61 15.82
C ILE A 74 30.10 2.59 14.63
N PRO A 75 30.85 2.31 13.55
CA PRO A 75 31.01 3.24 12.42
C PRO A 75 29.67 3.76 11.85
N ALA A 76 29.60 5.05 11.52
CA ALA A 76 28.40 5.64 10.92
C ALA A 76 27.96 4.92 9.64
N SER A 77 28.93 4.45 8.85
CA SER A 77 28.68 3.68 7.62
C SER A 77 27.90 2.39 7.88
N PHE A 78 28.11 1.72 9.02
CA PHE A 78 27.35 0.54 9.41
C PHE A 78 25.86 0.87 9.55
N TRP A 79 25.54 1.94 10.27
CA TRP A 79 24.17 2.38 10.50
C TRP A 79 23.47 2.82 9.22
N ILE A 80 24.17 3.57 8.36
CA ILE A 80 23.64 4.01 7.07
C ILE A 80 23.35 2.83 6.16
N ASN A 81 24.27 1.87 6.05
CA ASN A 81 24.05 0.68 5.24
C ASN A 81 22.88 -0.15 5.77
N LYS A 82 22.75 -0.29 7.09
CA LYS A 82 21.65 -1.03 7.71
C LYS A 82 20.30 -0.34 7.49
N GLU A 83 20.24 0.98 7.65
CA GLU A 83 19.06 1.81 7.37
C GLU A 83 18.63 1.69 5.92
N GLN A 84 19.56 1.82 4.98
CA GLN A 84 19.29 1.69 3.55
C GLN A 84 18.68 0.32 3.22
N ASN A 85 19.31 -0.76 3.68
CA ASN A 85 18.82 -2.12 3.45
C ASN A 85 17.43 -2.34 4.05
N TYR A 86 17.20 -1.87 5.27
CA TYR A 86 15.90 -1.93 5.93
C TYR A 86 14.82 -1.19 5.14
N ARG A 87 15.08 0.05 4.71
CA ARG A 87 14.11 0.87 3.97
C ARG A 87 13.79 0.31 2.61
N LEU A 88 14.79 -0.21 1.89
CA LEU A 88 14.57 -0.89 0.62
C LEU A 88 13.67 -2.11 0.83
N ARG A 89 13.99 -2.96 1.81
CA ARG A 89 13.21 -4.16 2.10
C ARG A 89 11.78 -3.84 2.53
N LEU A 90 11.59 -2.81 3.36
CA LEU A 90 10.28 -2.34 3.78
C LEU A 90 9.45 -1.82 2.59
N ALA A 91 10.09 -1.11 1.65
CA ALA A 91 9.44 -0.63 0.44
C ALA A 91 8.98 -1.80 -0.45
N GLU A 92 9.83 -2.83 -0.64
CA GLU A 92 9.46 -4.05 -1.38
C GLU A 92 8.26 -4.77 -0.77
N ILE A 93 8.22 -4.88 0.57
CA ILE A 93 7.10 -5.48 1.31
C ILE A 93 5.81 -4.68 1.09
N ASN A 94 5.86 -3.36 1.27
CA ASN A 94 4.70 -2.49 1.10
C ASN A 94 4.17 -2.52 -0.34
N GLU A 95 5.06 -2.57 -1.34
CA GLU A 95 4.66 -2.69 -2.74
C GLU A 95 3.97 -4.03 -3.02
N ALA A 96 4.49 -5.13 -2.47
CA ALA A 96 3.87 -6.44 -2.59
C ALA A 96 2.50 -6.51 -1.91
N GLU A 97 2.36 -5.91 -0.74
CA GLU A 97 1.10 -5.83 0.01
C GLU A 97 0.05 -5.07 -0.81
N LYS A 98 0.41 -3.90 -1.32
CA LYS A 98 -0.45 -3.10 -2.20
C LYS A 98 -0.88 -3.89 -3.44
N ARG A 99 0.03 -4.64 -4.06
CA ARG A 99 -0.27 -5.47 -5.23
C ARG A 99 -1.29 -6.57 -4.92
N LEU A 100 -1.18 -7.22 -3.76
CA LEU A 100 -2.14 -8.24 -3.34
C LEU A 100 -3.50 -7.63 -3.02
N ASP A 101 -3.54 -6.48 -2.32
CA ASP A 101 -4.80 -5.78 -2.04
C ASP A 101 -5.49 -5.31 -3.32
N GLU A 102 -4.73 -4.80 -4.29
CA GLU A 102 -5.27 -4.47 -5.61
C GLU A 102 -5.84 -5.70 -6.33
N ALA A 103 -5.13 -6.84 -6.28
CA ALA A 103 -5.60 -8.08 -6.88
C ALA A 103 -6.89 -8.60 -6.21
N ASP A 104 -6.98 -8.52 -4.88
CA ASP A 104 -8.17 -8.90 -4.12
C ASP A 104 -9.36 -8.00 -4.47
N ARG A 105 -9.13 -6.69 -4.65
CA ARG A 105 -10.16 -5.73 -5.08
C ARG A 105 -10.65 -6.01 -6.49
N ILE A 106 -9.75 -6.28 -7.45
CA ILE A 106 -10.12 -6.60 -8.83
C ILE A 106 -11.00 -7.84 -8.90
N ARG A 107 -10.74 -8.85 -8.05
CA ARG A 107 -11.55 -10.09 -7.96
C ARG A 107 -12.98 -9.85 -7.50
N MET A 108 -13.27 -8.73 -6.85
CA MET A 108 -14.64 -8.38 -6.46
C MET A 108 -15.49 -7.93 -7.66
N PHE A 109 -14.88 -7.54 -8.77
CA PHE A 109 -15.61 -7.13 -9.97
C PHE A 109 -16.01 -8.34 -10.82
N PRO A 110 -17.15 -8.29 -11.53
CA PRO A 110 -17.58 -9.34 -12.44
C PRO A 110 -16.79 -9.34 -13.77
N ILE A 111 -15.45 -9.29 -13.71
CA ILE A 111 -14.54 -9.12 -14.87
C ILE A 111 -14.85 -10.11 -15.99
N LYS A 112 -15.06 -11.40 -15.66
CA LYS A 112 -15.38 -12.44 -16.64
C LYS A 112 -16.67 -12.14 -17.42
N GLU A 113 -17.71 -11.68 -16.73
CA GLU A 113 -18.98 -11.32 -17.37
C GLU A 113 -18.84 -10.03 -18.19
N MET A 114 -18.06 -9.06 -17.70
CA MET A 114 -17.77 -7.82 -18.44
C MET A 114 -17.03 -8.12 -19.76
N ILE A 115 -16.06 -9.04 -19.74
CA ILE A 115 -15.35 -9.51 -20.94
C ILE A 115 -16.32 -10.24 -21.87
N LYS A 116 -17.11 -11.19 -21.34
CA LYS A 116 -18.10 -11.96 -22.12
C LYS A 116 -19.11 -11.06 -22.83
N LYS A 117 -19.50 -9.95 -22.20
CA LYS A 117 -20.43 -8.95 -22.77
C LYS A 117 -19.74 -7.91 -23.65
N GLY A 118 -18.42 -7.97 -23.81
CA GLY A 118 -17.64 -7.05 -24.62
C GLY A 118 -17.53 -5.64 -24.04
N TRP A 119 -17.76 -5.47 -22.74
CA TRP A 119 -17.67 -4.16 -22.08
C TRP A 119 -16.23 -3.72 -21.85
N ILE A 120 -15.36 -4.70 -21.59
CA ILE A 120 -13.92 -4.52 -21.41
C ILE A 120 -13.19 -5.54 -22.27
N THR A 121 -12.01 -5.15 -22.76
CA THR A 121 -11.11 -6.00 -23.53
C THR A 121 -9.75 -6.08 -22.82
N CYS A 122 -9.24 -7.29 -22.66
CA CYS A 122 -7.90 -7.55 -22.11
C CYS A 122 -7.04 -8.10 -23.26
N GLU A 123 -6.71 -7.25 -24.23
CA GLU A 123 -5.79 -7.61 -25.31
C GLU A 123 -4.33 -7.52 -24.85
N LYS A 124 -3.40 -8.07 -25.65
CA LYS A 124 -1.97 -8.16 -25.31
C LYS A 124 -1.40 -6.79 -24.94
N GLY A 125 -1.14 -6.60 -23.64
CA GLY A 125 -0.53 -5.38 -23.08
C GLY A 125 -1.40 -4.64 -22.06
N LEU A 126 -2.71 -4.89 -22.02
CA LEU A 126 -3.62 -4.32 -21.03
C LEU A 126 -4.01 -5.38 -20.00
N ASP A 127 -3.55 -5.22 -18.76
CA ASP A 127 -3.99 -6.08 -17.66
C ASP A 127 -5.45 -5.79 -17.26
N GLU A 128 -6.08 -6.72 -16.54
CA GLU A 128 -7.48 -6.60 -16.10
C GLU A 128 -7.71 -5.30 -15.32
N LYS A 129 -6.71 -4.85 -14.56
CA LYS A 129 -6.73 -3.59 -13.81
C LYS A 129 -6.92 -2.40 -14.73
N ASN A 130 -6.07 -2.23 -15.74
CA ASN A 130 -6.12 -1.06 -16.61
C ASN A 130 -7.38 -1.06 -17.50
N ALA A 131 -7.84 -2.23 -17.94
CA ALA A 131 -9.12 -2.38 -18.64
C ALA A 131 -10.29 -1.91 -17.76
N LEU A 132 -10.30 -2.32 -16.48
CA LEU A 132 -11.30 -1.93 -15.50
C LEU A 132 -11.27 -0.42 -15.22
N LEU A 133 -10.09 0.14 -14.95
CA LEU A 133 -9.93 1.57 -14.67
C LEU A 133 -10.39 2.43 -15.85
N SER A 134 -10.08 2.01 -17.09
CA SER A 134 -10.51 2.68 -18.32
C SER A 134 -12.03 2.61 -18.51
N PHE A 135 -12.65 1.47 -18.21
CA PHE A 135 -14.10 1.29 -18.28
C PHE A 135 -14.84 2.27 -17.35
N PHE A 136 -14.34 2.42 -16.11
CA PHE A 136 -14.87 3.34 -15.11
C PHE A 136 -14.37 4.80 -15.27
N ARG A 137 -13.45 5.08 -16.20
CA ARG A 137 -12.80 6.39 -16.39
C ARG A 137 -12.17 6.96 -15.12
N VAL A 138 -11.45 6.12 -14.37
CA VAL A 138 -10.73 6.52 -13.15
C VAL A 138 -9.24 6.21 -13.24
N ALA A 139 -8.42 6.97 -12.52
CA ALA A 139 -6.96 6.79 -12.53
C ALA A 139 -6.47 5.68 -11.57
N SER A 140 -7.28 5.25 -10.60
CA SER A 140 -6.92 4.20 -9.64
C SER A 140 -8.16 3.55 -9.01
N LEU A 141 -7.98 2.38 -8.38
CA LEU A 141 -9.05 1.72 -7.64
C LEU A 141 -9.51 2.58 -6.45
N ASP A 142 -8.62 3.36 -5.84
CA ASP A 142 -8.99 4.29 -4.76
C ASP A 142 -9.86 5.44 -5.29
N ALA A 143 -9.62 5.89 -6.52
CA ALA A 143 -10.49 6.86 -7.17
C ALA A 143 -11.86 6.27 -7.49
N TYR A 144 -11.93 5.00 -7.92
CA TYR A 144 -13.19 4.28 -8.08
C TYR A 144 -13.99 4.22 -6.76
N GLU A 145 -13.36 3.90 -5.64
CA GLU A 145 -14.04 3.86 -4.34
C GLU A 145 -14.61 5.22 -3.92
N ARG A 146 -13.85 6.30 -4.14
CA ARG A 146 -14.29 7.64 -3.77
C ARG A 146 -15.43 8.16 -4.64
N VAL A 147 -15.40 7.86 -5.94
CA VAL A 147 -16.33 8.44 -6.92
C VAL A 147 -17.49 7.49 -7.18
N CYS A 148 -17.23 6.31 -7.71
CA CYS A 148 -18.26 5.40 -8.20
C CYS A 148 -19.01 4.74 -7.04
N LEU A 149 -18.31 4.15 -6.05
CA LEU A 149 -18.96 3.48 -4.92
C LEU A 149 -19.79 4.45 -4.07
N LYS A 150 -19.30 5.66 -3.81
CA LYS A 150 -20.06 6.68 -3.08
C LYS A 150 -21.35 7.07 -3.82
N GLN A 151 -21.30 7.22 -5.14
CA GLN A 151 -22.46 7.53 -5.98
C GLN A 151 -23.46 6.37 -6.03
N LEU A 152 -22.96 5.13 -6.04
CA LEU A 152 -23.77 3.92 -5.89
C LEU A 152 -24.49 3.87 -4.57
N TYR A 153 -23.81 4.08 -3.43
CA TYR A 153 -24.48 4.03 -2.12
C TYR A 153 -25.53 5.15 -1.97
N ALA A 154 -25.28 6.33 -2.53
CA ALA A 154 -26.28 7.40 -2.58
C ALA A 154 -27.51 7.03 -3.43
N SER A 155 -27.31 6.24 -4.48
CA SER A 155 -28.37 5.79 -5.40
C SER A 155 -29.08 4.51 -4.91
N ALA A 156 -28.36 3.60 -4.25
CA ALA A 156 -28.83 2.33 -3.72
C ALA A 156 -29.79 2.51 -2.54
N TYR A 157 -29.72 3.64 -1.82
CA TYR A 157 -30.73 4.01 -0.82
C TYR A 157 -32.15 4.14 -1.42
N ARG A 158 -32.28 4.23 -2.76
CA ARG A 158 -33.57 4.26 -3.48
C ARG A 158 -33.99 2.90 -4.07
N MET A 159 -33.17 1.85 -3.96
CA MET A 159 -33.45 0.54 -4.53
C MET A 159 -33.95 -0.44 -3.45
N SER A 160 -34.99 -1.22 -3.76
CA SER A 160 -35.57 -2.18 -2.80
C SER A 160 -34.61 -3.34 -2.49
N GLU A 161 -34.74 -3.93 -1.30
CA GLU A 161 -33.88 -4.98 -0.72
C GLU A 161 -33.67 -6.25 -1.58
N LYS A 162 -34.41 -6.41 -2.69
CA LYS A 162 -34.46 -7.63 -3.50
C LYS A 162 -33.55 -7.66 -4.74
N SER A 163 -32.91 -6.55 -5.12
CA SER A 163 -32.01 -6.52 -6.28
C SER A 163 -30.55 -6.75 -5.85
N SER A 164 -29.77 -7.48 -6.67
CA SER A 164 -28.41 -7.97 -6.39
C SER A 164 -27.59 -7.10 -5.43
N LYS A 165 -27.21 -7.66 -4.27
CA LYS A 165 -26.50 -6.96 -3.19
C LYS A 165 -25.03 -6.62 -3.50
N ASP A 166 -24.50 -7.03 -4.65
CA ASP A 166 -23.09 -6.83 -5.00
C ASP A 166 -22.83 -5.42 -5.59
N PRO A 167 -22.19 -4.50 -4.83
CA PRO A 167 -21.95 -3.15 -5.28
C PRO A 167 -21.05 -3.06 -6.53
N TYR A 168 -20.16 -4.02 -6.73
CA TYR A 168 -19.23 -4.03 -7.86
C TYR A 168 -19.91 -4.49 -9.15
N ALA A 169 -20.83 -5.44 -9.07
CA ALA A 169 -21.66 -5.80 -10.21
C ALA A 169 -22.63 -4.68 -10.58
N MET A 170 -23.27 -4.05 -9.58
CA MET A 170 -24.16 -2.91 -9.79
C MET A 170 -23.42 -1.73 -10.41
N SER A 171 -22.21 -1.42 -9.93
CA SER A 171 -21.38 -0.34 -10.50
C SER A 171 -21.10 -0.55 -11.98
N ALA A 172 -20.75 -1.79 -12.35
CA ALA A 172 -20.45 -2.14 -13.72
C ALA A 172 -21.68 -1.97 -14.63
N TRP A 173 -22.86 -2.39 -14.17
CA TRP A 173 -24.11 -2.22 -14.92
C TRP A 173 -24.53 -0.75 -15.06
N LEU A 174 -24.48 0.03 -13.98
CA LEU A 174 -24.78 1.46 -14.04
C LEU A 174 -23.85 2.18 -15.02
N ARG A 175 -22.55 1.89 -14.93
CA ARG A 175 -21.55 2.47 -15.82
C ARG A 175 -21.79 2.09 -17.28
N GLN A 176 -22.20 0.85 -17.54
CA GLN A 176 -22.54 0.43 -18.90
C GLN A 176 -23.77 1.16 -19.43
N GLY A 177 -24.79 1.40 -18.60
CA GLY A 177 -25.96 2.20 -18.99
C GLY A 177 -25.59 3.63 -19.37
N GLU A 178 -24.70 4.27 -18.60
CA GLU A 178 -24.16 5.60 -18.94
C GLU A 178 -23.46 5.58 -20.30
N ARG A 179 -22.59 4.60 -20.56
CA ARG A 179 -21.87 4.48 -21.83
C ARG A 179 -22.81 4.28 -23.03
N GLN A 180 -23.87 3.49 -22.85
CA GLN A 180 -24.89 3.30 -23.89
C GLN A 180 -25.66 4.60 -24.14
N SER A 181 -26.04 5.32 -23.09
CA SER A 181 -26.68 6.63 -23.20
C SER A 181 -25.80 7.65 -23.94
N GLU A 182 -24.50 7.71 -23.60
CA GLU A 182 -23.52 8.57 -24.29
C GLU A 182 -23.43 8.26 -25.81
N SER A 183 -23.65 7.00 -26.20
CA SER A 183 -23.59 6.58 -27.60
C SER A 183 -24.87 6.89 -28.39
N LEU A 184 -25.99 7.18 -27.70
CA LEU A 184 -27.25 7.53 -28.33
C LEU A 184 -27.27 9.04 -28.59
N GLN A 185 -27.21 9.46 -29.86
CA GLN A 185 -27.56 10.83 -30.23
C GLN A 185 -29.06 11.02 -30.06
N ALA A 186 -29.46 11.65 -28.95
CA ALA A 186 -30.83 12.15 -28.83
C ALA A 186 -31.01 13.33 -29.80
N ALA A 187 -32.05 13.29 -30.63
CA ALA A 187 -32.46 14.45 -31.41
C ALA A 187 -32.76 15.61 -30.45
N ALA A 188 -32.22 16.79 -30.74
CA ALA A 188 -32.56 18.01 -30.03
C ALA A 188 -34.04 18.29 -30.25
N TYR A 189 -34.82 18.24 -29.16
CA TYR A 189 -36.24 18.56 -29.15
C TYR A 189 -36.44 20.07 -29.01
#